data_AF-A0A5N6MB40-F1
#
_entry.id   AF-A0A5N6MB40-F1
#
_cell.length_a   1.000
_cell.length_b   1.000
_cell.length_c   1.000
_cell.angle_alpha   90.00
_cell.angle_beta   90.00
_cell.angle_gamma   90.00
#
_symmetry.space_group_name_H-M   'P 1'
#
loop_
_entity.id
_entity.type
_entity.pdbx_description
1 polymer ?
#
loop_
_entity_poly.entity_id
_entity_poly.type
_entity_poly.pdbx_seq_one_letter_code
_entity_poly.pdbx_strand_id
1 'polypeptide(L)'
;MEPDYGDSIGYWSDRWIGDTPLNQKFPALFALESSKNVVIADCIEVTPTGMHWTWRWKSFLSSLVEANEFNALLNLIRDVKIISLEDKWKWDEGDRNFSIQHIKSLCFKAQNKVPNFPFPWNNWVPKKVNILCWRIEQNRVPTVDNLLKRQLQVNSSICKLCGEEAESSHHLFIGCRISSMI
;
A
#
# COMPACT_ATOMS: atom_id res chain seq x y z
N MET A 1 3.14 13.09 2.84
CA MET A 1 3.18 14.02 1.69
C MET A 1 2.93 15.42 2.21
N GLU A 2 3.48 16.46 1.59
CA GLU A 2 3.05 17.83 1.90
C GLU A 2 2.22 18.35 0.73
N PRO A 3 0.98 18.80 0.99
CA PRO A 3 0.15 19.37 -0.05
C PRO A 3 0.64 20.78 -0.38
N ASP A 4 1.08 20.98 -1.62
CA ASP A 4 1.34 22.30 -2.16
C ASP A 4 0.09 22.75 -2.93
N TYR A 5 -0.24 22.17 -4.09
CA TYR A 5 -1.49 22.47 -4.82
C TYR A 5 -2.63 21.52 -4.46
N GLY A 6 -2.31 20.27 -4.12
CA GLY A 6 -3.26 19.28 -3.62
C GLY A 6 -4.17 18.65 -4.67
N ASP A 7 -3.80 18.67 -5.95
CA ASP A 7 -4.58 18.04 -7.04
C ASP A 7 -4.34 16.54 -7.18
N SER A 8 -3.24 16.05 -6.61
CA SER A 8 -2.81 14.66 -6.69
C SER A 8 -2.88 13.94 -5.35
N ILE A 9 -3.35 14.65 -4.32
CA ILE A 9 -3.39 14.16 -2.94
C ILE A 9 -4.85 14.04 -2.50
N GLY A 10 -5.28 12.81 -2.23
CA GLY A 10 -6.60 12.50 -1.71
C GLY A 10 -6.79 13.07 -0.30
N TYR A 11 -7.80 13.92 -0.13
CA TYR A 11 -8.09 14.58 1.15
C TYR A 11 -8.37 13.56 2.27
N TRP A 12 -9.10 12.49 1.97
CA TRP A 12 -9.47 11.48 2.97
C TRP A 12 -8.54 10.26 3.01
N SER A 13 -8.04 9.83 1.85
CA SER A 13 -7.30 8.58 1.68
C SER A 13 -5.80 8.71 1.97
N ASP A 14 -5.23 9.89 1.74
CA ASP A 14 -3.79 10.07 1.76
C ASP A 14 -3.32 10.65 3.09
N ARG A 15 -2.09 10.30 3.47
CA ARG A 15 -1.44 10.85 4.66
C ARG A 15 -0.71 12.15 4.31
N TRP A 16 -1.49 13.22 4.23
CA TRP A 16 -1.02 14.58 3.93
C TRP A 16 -0.97 15.47 5.17
N ILE A 17 -1.64 15.08 6.26
CA ILE A 17 -1.58 15.78 7.55
C ILE A 17 -1.59 14.80 8.73
N GLY A 18 -0.60 14.94 9.61
CA GLY A 18 -0.41 14.07 10.76
C GLY A 18 0.03 12.64 10.41
N ASP A 19 -0.25 11.71 11.34
CA ASP A 19 0.34 10.35 11.31
C ASP A 19 -0.51 9.29 10.63
N THR A 20 -1.77 9.58 10.36
CA THR A 20 -2.71 8.65 9.73
C THR A 20 -3.59 9.40 8.72
N PRO A 21 -4.10 8.71 7.69
CA PRO A 21 -5.12 9.28 6.80
C PRO A 21 -6.34 9.77 7.57
N LEU A 22 -6.97 10.85 7.07
CA LEU A 22 -8.11 11.48 7.75
C LEU A 22 -9.32 10.54 7.86
N ASN A 23 -9.52 9.62 6.90
CA ASN A 23 -10.62 8.65 6.98
C ASN A 23 -10.50 7.66 8.15
N GLN A 24 -9.28 7.39 8.61
CA GLN A 24 -9.02 6.54 9.77
C GLN A 24 -9.14 7.32 11.07
N LYS A 25 -8.70 8.60 11.06
CA LYS A 25 -8.71 9.47 12.24
C LYS A 25 -10.10 10.04 12.55
N PHE A 26 -10.90 10.32 11.51
CA PHE A 26 -12.22 10.93 11.59
C PHE A 26 -13.25 10.12 10.78
N PRO A 27 -13.55 8.88 11.20
CA PRO A 27 -14.42 7.98 10.45
C PRO A 27 -15.87 8.46 10.37
N ALA A 28 -16.39 9.18 11.36
CA ALA A 28 -17.76 9.69 11.33
C ALA A 28 -17.91 10.81 10.29
N LEU A 29 -16.95 11.74 10.24
CA LEU A 29 -16.92 12.75 9.17
C LEU A 29 -16.70 12.12 7.80
N PHE A 30 -15.80 11.14 7.71
CA PHE A 30 -15.59 10.43 6.46
C PHE A 30 -16.87 9.77 6.00
N ALA A 31 -17.70 9.19 6.87
CA ALA A 31 -18.97 8.58 6.50
C ALA A 31 -19.96 9.59 5.89
N LEU A 32 -19.99 10.82 6.41
CA LEU A 32 -20.84 11.92 5.94
C LEU A 32 -20.45 12.46 4.56
N GLU A 33 -19.19 12.34 4.16
CA GLU A 33 -18.71 12.87 2.88
C GLU A 33 -19.48 12.30 1.68
N SER A 34 -19.89 13.15 0.73
CA SER A 34 -20.62 12.68 -0.46
C SER A 34 -19.72 11.90 -1.41
N SER A 35 -18.51 12.40 -1.66
CA SER A 35 -17.51 11.77 -2.52
C SER A 35 -16.28 11.37 -1.71
N LYS A 36 -15.96 10.08 -1.63
CA LYS A 36 -14.82 9.58 -0.85
C LYS A 36 -13.47 9.82 -1.53
N ASN A 37 -13.48 10.00 -2.84
CA ASN A 37 -12.30 10.16 -3.69
C ASN A 37 -12.13 11.64 -4.07
N VAL A 38 -12.12 12.52 -3.07
CA VAL A 38 -11.88 13.96 -3.27
C VAL A 38 -10.41 14.26 -3.03
N VAL A 39 -9.85 15.16 -3.83
CA VAL A 39 -8.50 15.69 -3.64
C VAL A 39 -8.54 16.97 -2.81
N ILE A 40 -7.41 17.37 -2.24
CA ILE A 40 -7.32 18.56 -1.39
C ILE A 40 -7.74 19.83 -2.16
N ALA A 41 -7.37 19.94 -3.43
CA ALA A 41 -7.75 21.05 -4.29
C ALA A 41 -9.27 21.20 -4.45
N ASP A 42 -10.04 20.10 -4.39
CA ASP A 42 -11.51 20.14 -4.46
C ASP A 42 -12.16 20.60 -3.14
N CYS A 43 -11.41 20.49 -2.04
CA CYS A 43 -11.89 20.81 -0.69
C CYS A 43 -11.53 22.24 -0.26
N ILE A 44 -10.87 23.02 -1.11
CA ILE A 44 -10.34 24.34 -0.77
C ILE A 44 -10.74 25.36 -1.82
N GLU A 45 -11.20 26.52 -1.35
CA GLU A 45 -11.38 27.71 -2.16
C GLU A 45 -10.37 28.78 -1.71
N VAL A 46 -9.45 29.16 -2.62
CA VAL A 46 -8.45 30.21 -2.36
C VAL A 46 -9.01 31.54 -2.84
N THR A 47 -9.27 32.44 -1.91
CA THR A 47 -9.80 33.79 -2.17
C THR A 47 -8.74 34.85 -1.82
N PRO A 48 -8.87 36.11 -2.31
CA PRO A 48 -7.99 37.20 -1.91
C PRO A 48 -7.98 37.47 -0.39
N THR A 49 -9.05 37.07 0.31
CA THR A 49 -9.22 37.21 1.76
C THR A 49 -8.66 36.04 2.57
N GLY A 50 -8.23 34.97 1.91
CA GLY A 50 -7.67 33.79 2.56
C GLY A 50 -8.17 32.48 1.96
N MET A 51 -7.84 31.39 2.66
CA MET A 51 -8.16 30.03 2.27
C MET A 51 -9.38 29.54 3.05
N HIS A 52 -10.38 29.01 2.34
CA HIS A 52 -11.60 28.47 2.92
C HIS A 52 -11.74 26.98 2.60
N TRP A 53 -12.03 26.18 3.62
CA TRP A 53 -12.30 24.76 3.45
C TRP A 53 -13.78 24.52 3.17
N THR A 54 -14.06 23.66 2.21
CA THR A 54 -15.41 23.35 1.73
C THR A 54 -15.62 21.83 1.76
N TRP A 55 -16.67 21.39 2.46
CA TRP A 55 -17.03 19.97 2.56
C TRP A 55 -18.42 19.72 1.98
N ARG A 56 -18.60 18.58 1.31
CA ARG A 56 -19.87 18.21 0.66
C ARG A 56 -20.54 17.08 1.43
N TRP A 57 -20.96 17.35 2.67
CA TRP A 57 -21.61 16.34 3.50
C TRP A 57 -23.03 16.01 3.02
N LYS A 58 -23.40 14.72 3.12
CA LYS A 58 -24.74 14.21 2.77
C LYS A 58 -25.83 14.67 3.74
N SER A 59 -25.44 15.06 4.96
CA SER A 59 -26.33 15.52 6.01
C SER A 59 -25.60 16.47 6.95
N PHE A 60 -26.37 17.25 7.72
CA PHE A 60 -25.83 18.10 8.77
C PHE A 60 -25.20 17.26 9.89
N LEU A 61 -24.19 17.82 10.58
CA LEU A 61 -23.64 17.24 11.80
C LEU A 61 -24.77 17.18 12.84
N SER A 62 -25.12 15.98 13.26
CA SER A 62 -26.27 15.72 14.13
C SER A 62 -25.87 15.05 15.43
N SER A 63 -24.73 14.35 15.45
CA SER A 63 -24.22 13.66 16.63
C SER A 63 -23.08 14.41 17.31
N LEU A 64 -22.94 14.19 18.62
CA LEU A 64 -21.82 14.73 19.40
C LEU A 64 -20.46 14.21 18.90
N VAL A 65 -20.41 12.99 18.37
CA VAL A 65 -19.17 12.39 17.82
C VAL A 65 -18.72 13.16 16.58
N GLU A 66 -19.63 13.41 15.63
CA GLU A 66 -19.34 14.19 14.43
C GLU A 66 -18.86 15.62 14.78
N ALA A 67 -19.51 16.28 15.75
CA ALA A 67 -19.11 17.61 16.19
C ALA A 67 -17.70 17.62 16.83
N ASN A 68 -17.37 16.61 17.62
CA ASN A 68 -16.05 16.47 18.24
C ASN A 68 -14.96 16.18 17.19
N GLU A 69 -15.22 15.27 16.26
CA GLU A 69 -14.31 14.99 15.14
C GLU A 69 -14.10 16.25 14.29
N PHE A 70 -15.17 17.03 14.02
CA PHE A 70 -15.06 18.24 13.23
C PHE A 70 -14.21 19.31 13.92
N ASN A 71 -14.40 19.54 15.22
CA ASN A 71 -13.56 20.45 15.98
C ASN A 71 -12.08 20.01 15.99
N ALA A 72 -11.83 18.70 16.13
CA ALA A 72 -10.48 18.15 16.08
C ALA A 72 -9.85 18.32 14.69
N LEU A 73 -10.63 18.12 13.61
CA LEU A 73 -10.20 18.34 12.24
C LEU A 73 -9.84 19.82 12.00
N LEU A 74 -10.70 20.76 12.41
CA LEU A 74 -10.45 22.20 12.27
C LEU A 74 -9.19 22.64 13.00
N ASN A 75 -8.91 22.09 14.18
CA ASN A 75 -7.67 22.36 14.91
C ASN A 75 -6.45 21.80 14.18
N LEU A 76 -6.58 20.63 13.55
CA LEU A 76 -5.50 19.99 12.81
C LEU A 76 -5.14 20.77 11.55
N ILE A 77 -6.13 21.23 10.79
CA ILE A 77 -5.93 21.92 9.50
C ILE A 77 -5.69 23.43 9.63
N ARG A 78 -5.78 23.99 10.85
CA ARG A 78 -5.70 25.43 11.11
C ARG A 78 -4.44 26.08 10.55
N ASP A 79 -3.30 25.42 10.73
CA ASP A 79 -1.99 25.97 10.37
C ASP A 79 -1.48 25.48 9.01
N VAL A 80 -2.33 24.78 8.25
CA VAL A 80 -2.00 24.29 6.91
C VAL A 80 -1.89 25.47 5.96
N LYS A 81 -0.75 25.58 5.30
CA LYS A 81 -0.51 26.56 4.23
C LYS A 81 -0.33 25.79 2.92
N ILE A 82 -1.29 25.98 2.01
CA ILE A 82 -1.28 25.41 0.67
C ILE A 82 -0.64 26.49 -0.22
N ILE A 83 0.59 26.21 -0.69
CA ILE A 83 1.36 27.14 -1.53
C ILE A 83 1.15 26.68 -2.98
N SER A 84 0.85 27.59 -3.90
CA SER A 84 0.53 27.29 -5.31
C SER A 84 1.73 26.81 -6.14
N LEU A 85 2.38 25.74 -5.71
CA LEU A 85 3.48 25.02 -6.34
C LEU A 85 3.06 23.55 -6.55
N GLU A 86 3.83 22.79 -7.33
CA GLU A 86 3.56 21.37 -7.57
C GLU A 86 3.73 20.52 -6.29
N ASP A 87 2.85 19.53 -6.10
CA ASP A 87 2.86 18.61 -4.96
C ASP A 87 4.18 17.82 -4.83
N LYS A 88 4.70 17.69 -3.60
CA LYS A 88 5.97 17.00 -3.33
C LYS A 88 5.83 15.82 -2.39
N TRP A 89 6.52 14.74 -2.75
CA TRP A 89 6.72 13.59 -1.88
C TRP A 89 7.71 13.93 -0.77
N LYS A 90 7.27 13.82 0.48
CA LYS A 90 8.14 13.90 1.67
C LYS A 90 8.34 12.51 2.28
N TRP A 91 9.56 12.27 2.71
CA TRP A 91 9.94 11.04 3.41
C TRP A 91 9.42 11.08 4.85
N ASP A 92 8.79 9.99 5.28
CA ASP A 92 8.04 9.87 6.52
C ASP A 92 8.93 9.59 7.75
N GLU A 93 10.03 10.34 7.93
CA GLU A 93 10.83 10.36 9.15
C GLU A 93 11.56 11.71 9.37
N GLY A 94 10.78 12.81 9.37
CA GLY A 94 11.26 14.17 9.62
C GLY A 94 12.02 14.80 8.44
N ASP A 95 12.82 15.84 8.71
CA ASP A 95 13.63 16.58 7.70
C ASP A 95 14.77 15.77 7.06
N ARG A 96 14.80 14.45 7.25
CA ARG A 96 15.81 13.61 6.60
C ARG A 96 15.43 13.36 5.16
N ASN A 97 16.26 13.86 4.25
CA ASN A 97 16.21 13.48 2.84
C ASN A 97 16.30 11.95 2.68
N PHE A 98 15.63 11.45 1.65
CA PHE A 98 15.63 10.04 1.30
C PHE A 98 17.06 9.49 1.19
N SER A 99 17.33 8.36 1.87
CA SER A 99 18.63 7.68 1.80
C SER A 99 18.45 6.17 1.76
N ILE A 100 19.10 5.53 0.79
CA ILE A 100 19.15 4.06 0.65
C ILE A 100 19.77 3.42 1.90
N GLN A 101 20.76 4.08 2.53
CA GLN A 101 21.39 3.59 3.76
C GLN A 101 20.36 3.49 4.90
N HIS A 102 19.49 4.50 5.01
CA HIS A 102 18.44 4.53 6.02
C HIS A 102 17.42 3.41 5.79
N ILE A 103 16.94 3.25 4.55
CA ILE A 103 16.01 2.17 4.19
C ILE A 103 16.60 0.79 4.50
N LYS A 104 17.85 0.55 4.13
CA LYS A 104 18.54 -0.71 4.46
C LYS A 104 18.55 -0.97 5.95
N SER A 105 18.80 0.06 6.76
CA SER A 105 18.78 -0.07 8.22
C SER A 105 17.39 -0.41 8.76
N LEU A 106 16.33 0.18 8.20
CA LEU A 106 14.95 -0.13 8.57
C LEU A 106 14.58 -1.56 8.18
N CYS A 107 14.92 -1.99 6.95
CA CYS A 107 14.71 -3.36 6.50
C CYS A 107 15.42 -4.37 7.41
N PHE A 108 16.65 -4.08 7.82
CA PHE A 108 17.41 -4.95 8.72
C PHE A 108 16.78 -5.04 10.11
N LYS A 109 16.32 -3.91 10.67
CA LYS A 109 15.57 -3.87 11.94
C LYS A 109 14.27 -4.68 11.85
N ALA A 110 13.54 -4.58 10.73
CA ALA A 110 12.29 -5.30 10.50
C ALA A 110 12.47 -6.80 10.24
N GLN A 111 13.61 -7.22 9.64
CA GLN A 111 13.93 -8.62 9.34
C GLN A 111 14.03 -9.51 10.59
N ASN A 112 14.20 -8.94 11.79
CA ASN A 112 14.18 -9.70 13.05
C ASN A 112 12.83 -10.39 13.36
N LYS A 113 11.78 -10.17 12.57
CA LYS A 113 10.45 -10.77 12.77
C LYS A 113 10.10 -11.92 11.83
N VAL A 114 10.91 -12.18 10.79
CA VAL A 114 10.65 -13.30 9.85
C VAL A 114 11.47 -14.50 10.32
N PRO A 115 10.87 -15.70 10.46
CA PRO A 115 11.63 -16.91 10.76
C PRO A 115 12.77 -17.05 9.75
N ASN A 116 14.00 -17.08 10.27
CA ASN A 116 15.18 -17.29 9.43
C ASN A 116 15.10 -18.72 8.91
N PHE A 117 14.69 -18.91 7.67
CA PHE A 117 14.79 -20.19 6.97
C PHE A 117 16.11 -20.19 6.21
N PRO A 118 17.20 -20.78 6.76
CA PRO A 118 18.49 -20.76 6.10
C PRO A 118 18.42 -21.60 4.84
N PHE A 119 18.35 -20.95 3.69
CA PHE A 119 18.40 -21.62 2.40
C PHE A 119 19.85 -21.91 2.00
N PRO A 120 20.20 -23.15 1.61
CA PRO A 120 21.55 -23.52 1.25
C PRO A 120 21.93 -22.99 -0.14
N TRP A 121 22.52 -21.78 -0.19
CA TRP A 121 23.00 -21.19 -1.44
C TRP A 121 24.18 -22.00 -2.01
N ASN A 122 24.06 -22.43 -3.27
CA ASN A 122 25.13 -23.14 -3.97
C ASN A 122 25.88 -22.20 -4.93
N ASN A 123 27.17 -21.95 -4.66
CA ASN A 123 27.98 -21.05 -5.49
C ASN A 123 28.32 -21.60 -6.89
N TRP A 124 28.09 -22.89 -7.14
CA TRP A 124 28.37 -23.52 -8.43
C TRP A 124 27.24 -23.32 -9.45
N VAL A 125 26.05 -22.88 -9.00
CA VAL A 125 24.92 -22.61 -9.89
C VAL A 125 24.71 -21.10 -10.06
N PRO A 126 24.21 -20.65 -11.22
CA PRO A 126 23.86 -19.25 -11.41
C PRO A 126 22.88 -18.75 -10.35
N LYS A 127 23.01 -17.48 -9.93
CA LYS A 127 22.13 -16.86 -8.92
C LYS A 127 20.63 -17.05 -9.21
N LYS A 128 20.23 -17.00 -10.48
CA LYS A 128 18.84 -17.23 -10.92
C LYS A 128 18.30 -18.61 -10.51
N VAL A 129 19.14 -19.64 -10.52
CA VAL A 129 18.77 -21.01 -10.12
C VAL A 129 18.59 -21.07 -8.62
N ASN A 130 19.55 -20.56 -7.84
CA ASN A 130 19.41 -20.49 -6.39
C ASN A 130 18.16 -19.71 -5.95
N ILE A 131 17.88 -18.56 -6.59
CA ILE A 131 16.68 -17.76 -6.29
C ILE A 131 15.41 -18.55 -6.61
N LEU A 132 15.39 -19.31 -7.71
CA LEU A 132 14.26 -20.17 -8.05
C LEU A 132 14.05 -21.25 -6.98
N CYS A 133 15.09 -21.99 -6.62
CA CYS A 133 15.04 -23.03 -5.59
C CYS A 133 14.59 -22.46 -4.23
N TRP A 134 15.13 -21.31 -3.82
CA TRP A 134 14.69 -20.60 -2.62
C TRP A 134 13.20 -20.27 -2.66
N ARG A 135 12.69 -19.80 -3.81
CA ARG A 135 11.25 -19.52 -3.98
C ARG A 135 10.40 -20.78 -3.96
N ILE A 136 10.89 -21.90 -4.51
CA ILE A 136 10.20 -23.20 -4.47
C ILE A 136 10.04 -23.65 -3.02
N GLU A 137 11.12 -23.60 -2.24
CA GLU A 137 11.12 -24.07 -0.85
C GLU A 137 10.24 -23.22 0.06
N GLN A 138 10.10 -21.93 -0.25
CA GLN A 138 9.16 -21.02 0.42
C GLN A 138 7.72 -21.13 -0.10
N ASN A 139 7.44 -22.01 -1.05
CA ASN A 139 6.17 -22.11 -1.79
C ASN A 139 5.69 -20.77 -2.36
N ARG A 140 6.61 -20.02 -2.99
CA ARG A 140 6.39 -18.65 -3.54
C ARG A 140 6.53 -18.59 -5.06
N VAL A 141 6.52 -19.73 -5.74
CA VAL A 141 6.43 -19.80 -7.21
C VAL A 141 4.96 -19.64 -7.62
N PRO A 142 4.67 -18.95 -8.74
CA PRO A 142 3.29 -18.70 -9.20
C PRO A 142 2.66 -19.96 -9.83
N THR A 143 2.63 -21.06 -9.10
CA THR A 143 1.88 -22.27 -9.48
C THR A 143 0.39 -22.06 -9.22
N VAL A 144 -0.48 -22.77 -9.94
CA VAL A 144 -1.94 -22.59 -9.80
C VAL A 144 -2.41 -22.70 -8.35
N ASP A 145 -1.92 -23.68 -7.58
CA ASP A 145 -2.26 -23.82 -6.17
C ASP A 145 -1.93 -22.56 -5.34
N ASN A 146 -0.81 -21.89 -5.62
CA ASN A 146 -0.39 -20.66 -4.95
C ASN A 146 -1.16 -19.42 -5.43
N LEU A 147 -1.59 -19.40 -6.69
CA LEU A 147 -2.46 -18.36 -7.22
C LEU A 147 -3.86 -18.43 -6.57
N LEU A 148 -4.41 -19.64 -6.44
CA LEU A 148 -5.70 -19.88 -5.78
C LEU A 148 -5.66 -19.48 -4.29
N LYS A 149 -4.56 -19.78 -3.58
CA LYS A 149 -4.35 -19.31 -2.19
C LYS A 149 -4.36 -17.78 -2.05
N ARG A 150 -3.99 -17.06 -3.12
CA ARG A 150 -4.01 -15.59 -3.20
C ARG A 150 -5.31 -15.03 -3.75
N GLN A 151 -6.35 -15.86 -3.87
CA GLN A 151 -7.68 -15.47 -4.37
C GLN A 151 -7.65 -14.95 -5.82
N LEU A 152 -6.64 -15.34 -6.60
CA LEU A 152 -6.59 -15.05 -8.03
C LEU A 152 -7.44 -16.07 -8.79
N GLN A 153 -8.23 -15.57 -9.74
CA GLN A 153 -9.08 -16.42 -10.59
C GLN A 153 -8.21 -17.18 -11.59
N VAL A 154 -8.35 -18.51 -11.62
CA VAL A 154 -7.64 -19.38 -12.55
C VAL A 154 -8.64 -20.33 -13.20
N ASN A 155 -8.60 -20.44 -14.54
CA ASN A 155 -9.59 -21.19 -15.31
C ASN A 155 -9.53 -22.71 -15.09
N SER A 156 -8.41 -23.25 -14.60
CA SER A 156 -8.21 -24.68 -14.37
C SER A 156 -7.09 -24.89 -13.36
N SER A 157 -7.28 -25.85 -12.45
CA SER A 157 -6.30 -26.27 -11.46
C SER A 157 -5.28 -27.29 -11.99
N ILE A 158 -5.45 -27.77 -13.23
CA ILE A 158 -4.64 -28.84 -13.81
C ILE A 158 -3.35 -28.26 -14.41
N CYS A 159 -2.24 -28.96 -14.20
CA CYS A 159 -0.93 -28.68 -14.77
C CYS A 159 -1.01 -28.50 -16.29
N LYS A 160 -0.56 -27.33 -16.76
CA LYS A 160 -0.59 -26.98 -18.18
C LYS A 160 0.42 -27.74 -19.03
N LEU A 161 1.42 -28.38 -18.40
CA LEU A 161 2.43 -29.16 -19.10
C LEU A 161 1.95 -30.59 -19.37
N CYS A 162 1.57 -31.34 -18.33
CA CYS A 162 1.21 -32.75 -18.48
C CYS A 162 -0.29 -32.99 -18.73
N GLY A 163 -1.17 -32.09 -18.25
CA GLY A 163 -2.62 -32.22 -18.34
C GLY A 163 -3.25 -33.24 -17.39
N GLU A 164 -2.51 -33.80 -16.43
CA GLU A 164 -2.94 -35.00 -15.66
C GLU A 164 -3.21 -34.72 -14.18
N GLU A 165 -2.37 -33.93 -13.51
CA GLU A 165 -2.49 -33.64 -12.08
C GLU A 165 -2.64 -32.13 -11.81
N ALA A 166 -3.03 -31.78 -10.58
CA ALA A 166 -3.12 -30.39 -10.16
C ALA A 166 -1.73 -29.71 -10.14
N GLU A 167 -1.64 -28.47 -10.62
CA GLU A 167 -0.38 -27.76 -10.67
C GLU A 167 0.05 -27.28 -9.27
N SER A 168 1.15 -27.86 -8.79
CA SER A 168 1.85 -27.45 -7.58
C SER A 168 3.34 -27.31 -7.87
N SER A 169 4.10 -26.66 -6.99
CA SER A 169 5.56 -26.56 -7.16
C SER A 169 6.22 -27.94 -7.18
N HIS A 170 5.78 -28.87 -6.34
CA HIS A 170 6.29 -30.25 -6.35
C HIS A 170 5.98 -30.96 -7.67
N HIS A 171 4.74 -30.91 -8.14
CA HIS A 171 4.38 -31.51 -9.42
C HIS A 171 5.16 -30.85 -10.57
N LEU A 172 5.16 -29.52 -10.67
CA LEU A 172 5.78 -28.80 -11.78
C LEU A 172 7.29 -29.09 -11.93
N PHE A 173 8.04 -29.22 -10.83
CA PHE A 173 9.50 -29.38 -10.88
C PHE A 173 10.01 -30.81 -10.64
N ILE A 174 9.21 -31.70 -10.03
CA ILE A 174 9.65 -33.05 -9.65
C ILE A 174 8.71 -34.13 -10.18
N GLY A 175 7.40 -33.95 -10.00
CA GLY A 175 6.40 -35.00 -10.30
C GLY A 175 5.86 -35.01 -11.73
N CYS A 176 6.05 -33.94 -12.50
CA CYS A 176 5.49 -33.80 -13.83
C CYS A 176 6.30 -34.63 -14.82
N ARG A 177 5.63 -35.57 -15.51
CA ARG A 177 6.22 -36.41 -16.54
C ARG A 177 6.94 -35.64 -17.65
N ILE A 178 6.50 -34.42 -17.95
CA ILE A 178 7.11 -33.59 -19.00
C ILE A 178 8.37 -32.93 -18.46
N SER A 179 8.33 -32.45 -17.21
CA SER A 179 9.48 -31.84 -16.56
C SER A 179 10.61 -32.84 -16.30
N SER A 180 10.28 -34.12 -16.11
CA SER A 180 11.28 -35.19 -15.94
C SER A 180 11.92 -35.68 -17.25
N MET A 181 11.46 -35.20 -18.41
CA MET A 181 11.99 -35.55 -19.73
C MET A 181 13.00 -34.53 -20.29
N ILE A 182 13.27 -33.45 -19.56
CA ILE A 182 14.14 -32.34 -19.96
C ILE A 182 15.42 -32.38 -19.10
#